data_AF-A0AAE3E0F4-F1
#
_entry.id   AF-A0AAE3E0F4-F1
#
_cell.length_a   1.000
_cell.length_b   1.000
_cell.length_c   1.000
_cell.angle_alpha   90.00
_cell.angle_beta   90.00
_cell.angle_gamma   90.00
#
_symmetry.space_group_name_H-M   'P 1'
#
loop_
_entity.id
_entity.type
_entity.pdbx_description
1 polymer ?
#
loop_
_entity_poly.entity_id
_entity_poly.type
_entity_poly.pdbx_seq_one_letter_code
_entity_poly.pdbx_strand_id
1 'polypeptide(L)'
;GNVISPLPTITYNNKTLKKDTDYTLSYSDNINVGTATITITGKGNFAGTTSKTFSISARAMSDTSVANISSQTYTGNVISPLPTITYNNKTLKKDTDYTLSYSDNINAGTATITITGKGNFTGMTSMTFIITQKSAEKLNISEIANQIYTGKKIKPNVVITDTER
;
A
#
# COMPACT_ATOMS: atom_id res chain seq x y z
N GLY A 1 7.90 16.55 -2.55
CA GLY A 1 6.49 16.71 -2.92
C GLY A 1 6.38 18.10 -3.44
N ASN A 2 6.40 18.25 -4.75
CA ASN A 2 6.39 19.58 -5.34
C ASN A 2 4.95 20.07 -5.32
N VAL A 3 4.71 21.10 -4.51
CA VAL A 3 3.47 21.86 -4.53
C VAL A 3 3.46 22.58 -5.87
N ILE A 4 2.72 22.06 -6.83
CA ILE A 4 2.40 22.81 -8.05
C ILE A 4 0.89 22.90 -8.11
N SER A 5 0.37 23.88 -7.40
CA SER A 5 -0.89 24.52 -7.80
C SER A 5 -0.49 25.87 -8.39
N PRO A 6 -0.97 26.25 -9.60
CA PRO A 6 -0.77 27.61 -10.06
C PRO A 6 -1.32 28.57 -9.00
N LEU A 7 -0.55 29.61 -8.68
CA LEU A 7 -1.02 30.66 -7.78
C LEU A 7 -2.38 31.16 -8.28
N PRO A 8 -3.39 31.27 -7.40
CA PRO A 8 -4.71 31.72 -7.81
C PRO A 8 -4.62 33.14 -8.34
N THR A 9 -5.25 33.37 -9.49
CA THR A 9 -5.39 34.71 -10.06
C THR A 9 -6.49 35.45 -9.30
N ILE A 10 -6.13 36.53 -8.62
CA ILE A 10 -7.10 37.42 -7.97
C ILE A 10 -7.38 38.60 -8.89
N THR A 11 -8.64 38.86 -9.19
CA THR A 11 -9.08 39.99 -10.01
C THR A 11 -10.03 40.91 -9.26
N TYR A 12 -9.91 42.21 -9.52
CA TYR A 12 -10.87 43.23 -9.09
C TYR A 12 -11.20 44.12 -10.29
N ASN A 13 -12.49 44.25 -10.63
CA ASN A 13 -12.96 45.00 -11.81
C ASN A 13 -12.20 44.64 -13.10
N ASN A 14 -12.07 43.34 -13.40
CA ASN A 14 -11.34 42.78 -14.55
C ASN A 14 -9.83 43.07 -14.59
N LYS A 15 -9.24 43.67 -13.54
CA LYS A 15 -7.78 43.83 -13.39
C LYS A 15 -7.23 42.76 -12.47
N THR A 16 -6.15 42.10 -12.90
CA THR A 16 -5.39 41.18 -12.06
C THR A 16 -4.63 41.95 -10.99
N LEU A 17 -4.83 41.57 -9.74
CA LEU A 17 -4.11 42.11 -8.60
C LEU A 17 -2.70 41.49 -8.51
N LYS A 18 -1.73 42.26 -8.04
CA LYS A 18 -0.33 41.85 -7.88
C LYS A 18 -0.11 41.34 -6.46
N LYS A 19 0.36 40.10 -6.34
CA LYS A 19 0.82 39.52 -5.07
C LYS A 19 1.93 40.38 -4.48
N ASP A 20 1.93 40.51 -3.16
CA ASP A 20 2.86 41.27 -2.33
C ASP A 20 2.80 42.81 -2.51
N THR A 21 1.97 43.30 -3.44
CA THR A 21 1.61 44.71 -3.63
C THR A 21 0.17 44.98 -3.18
N ASP A 22 -0.79 44.26 -3.76
CA ASP A 22 -2.24 44.45 -3.56
C ASP A 22 -2.81 43.45 -2.53
N TYR A 23 -2.14 42.32 -2.33
CA TYR A 23 -2.53 41.29 -1.36
C TYR A 23 -1.37 40.35 -1.00
N THR A 24 -1.51 39.61 0.10
CA THR A 24 -0.71 38.41 0.40
C THR A 24 -1.60 37.18 0.52
N LEU A 25 -1.00 35.99 0.39
CA LEU A 25 -1.70 34.71 0.51
C LEU A 25 -1.08 33.86 1.62
N SER A 26 -1.93 33.19 2.39
CA SER A 26 -1.53 32.06 3.23
C SER A 26 -2.46 30.87 3.00
N TYR A 27 -1.93 29.67 3.26
CA TYR A 27 -2.65 28.41 3.12
C TYR A 27 -2.52 27.62 4.42
N SER A 28 -3.57 26.88 4.75
CA SER A 28 -3.59 25.91 5.84
C SER A 28 -4.24 24.61 5.36
N ASP A 29 -3.82 23.50 5.95
CA ASP A 29 -4.32 22.15 5.70
C ASP A 29 -4.29 21.72 4.22
N ASN A 30 -3.38 22.31 3.43
CA ASN A 30 -3.34 22.20 1.97
C ASN A 30 -2.44 21.07 1.44
N ILE A 31 -2.23 20.02 2.24
CA ILE A 31 -1.35 18.89 1.89
C ILE A 31 -2.09 17.55 1.89
N ASN A 32 -2.82 17.25 2.97
CA ASN A 32 -3.52 15.98 3.14
C ASN A 32 -4.96 16.08 2.65
N VAL A 33 -5.57 14.93 2.40
CA VAL A 33 -7.00 14.80 2.11
C VAL A 33 -7.83 15.46 3.21
N GLY A 34 -8.83 16.23 2.79
CA GLY A 34 -9.67 17.00 3.71
C GLY A 34 -10.04 18.36 3.15
N THR A 35 -10.37 19.28 4.04
CA THR A 35 -10.71 20.66 3.70
C THR A 35 -9.52 21.56 4.01
N ALA A 36 -9.02 22.24 2.99
CA ALA A 36 -7.94 23.22 3.09
C ALA A 36 -8.49 24.63 2.99
N THR A 37 -7.75 25.60 3.52
CA THR A 37 -8.16 27.02 3.51
C THR A 37 -7.12 27.88 2.83
N ILE A 38 -7.57 28.77 1.94
CA ILE A 38 -6.79 29.90 1.44
C ILE A 38 -7.27 31.18 2.13
N THR A 39 -6.33 31.96 2.64
CA THR A 39 -6.57 33.29 3.21
C THR A 39 -5.91 34.35 2.35
N ILE A 40 -6.66 35.40 2.03
CA ILE A 40 -6.20 36.58 1.30
C ILE A 40 -6.19 37.74 2.29
N THR A 41 -5.04 38.39 2.42
CA THR A 41 -4.89 39.62 3.21
C THR A 41 -4.68 40.78 2.25
N GLY A 42 -5.56 41.78 2.30
CA GLY A 42 -5.44 42.98 1.46
C GLY A 42 -4.19 43.79 1.81
N LYS A 43 -3.57 44.40 0.80
CA LYS A 43 -2.44 45.31 0.93
C LYS A 43 -2.61 46.52 0.00
N GLY A 44 -1.92 47.61 0.28
CA GLY A 44 -1.97 48.83 -0.53
C GLY A 44 -3.36 49.46 -0.49
N ASN A 45 -4.06 49.43 -1.62
CA ASN A 45 -5.43 49.94 -1.73
C ASN A 45 -6.50 49.00 -1.13
N PHE A 46 -6.10 47.80 -0.70
CA PHE A 46 -6.98 46.81 -0.09
C PHE A 46 -6.60 46.60 1.38
N ALA A 47 -7.59 46.32 2.23
CA ALA A 47 -7.41 46.06 3.65
C ALA A 47 -8.29 44.91 4.13
N GLY A 48 -8.02 44.40 5.34
CA GLY A 48 -8.75 43.29 5.93
C GLY A 48 -8.33 41.93 5.37
N THR A 49 -9.06 40.89 5.77
CA THR A 49 -8.81 39.50 5.37
C THR A 49 -10.09 38.84 4.89
N THR A 50 -9.96 37.91 3.95
CA THR A 50 -11.04 37.01 3.53
C THR A 50 -10.50 35.63 3.28
N SER A 51 -11.32 34.59 3.47
CA SER A 51 -10.90 33.20 3.34
C SER A 51 -11.91 32.38 2.55
N LYS A 52 -11.41 31.36 1.85
CA LYS A 52 -12.23 30.34 1.20
C LYS A 52 -11.64 28.95 1.46
N THR A 53 -12.53 27.97 1.57
CA THR A 53 -12.17 26.57 1.72
C THR A 53 -12.22 25.85 0.37
N PHE A 54 -11.40 24.82 0.22
CA PHE A 54 -11.43 23.90 -0.91
C PHE A 54 -11.15 22.48 -0.44
N SER A 55 -11.60 21.48 -1.21
CA SER A 55 -11.44 20.06 -0.85
C SER A 55 -10.24 19.44 -1.56
N ILE A 56 -9.47 18.64 -0.83
CA ILE A 56 -8.41 17.78 -1.35
C ILE A 56 -8.93 16.35 -1.32
N SER A 57 -9.10 15.74 -2.50
CA SER A 57 -9.59 14.36 -2.64
C SER A 57 -8.46 13.34 -2.53
N ALA A 58 -8.77 12.16 -2.00
CA ALA A 58 -7.83 11.04 -1.92
C ALA A 58 -7.43 10.52 -3.30
N ARG A 59 -6.18 10.05 -3.41
CA ARG A 59 -5.63 9.46 -4.62
C ARG A 59 -6.04 7.99 -4.73
N ALA A 60 -6.49 7.54 -5.90
CA ALA A 60 -6.84 6.15 -6.10
C ALA A 60 -5.60 5.23 -6.07
N MET A 61 -5.73 4.04 -5.47
CA MET A 61 -4.66 3.02 -5.48
C MET A 61 -4.29 2.54 -6.89
N SER A 62 -5.21 2.66 -7.86
CA SER A 62 -4.94 2.40 -9.28
C SER A 62 -3.88 3.31 -9.88
N ASP A 63 -3.63 4.47 -9.28
CA ASP A 63 -2.63 5.46 -9.74
C ASP A 63 -1.24 5.20 -9.11
N THR A 64 -1.10 4.14 -8.31
CA THR A 64 0.16 3.77 -7.64
C THR A 64 0.89 2.68 -8.43
N SER A 65 2.20 2.55 -8.19
CA SER A 65 3.01 1.47 -8.74
C SER A 65 3.31 0.45 -7.66
N VAL A 66 3.04 -0.83 -7.94
CA VAL A 66 3.28 -1.95 -7.02
C VAL A 66 4.36 -2.87 -7.61
N ALA A 67 5.46 -3.06 -6.89
CA ALA A 67 6.57 -3.88 -7.35
C ALA A 67 6.24 -5.38 -7.30
N ASN A 68 6.70 -6.15 -8.30
CA ASN A 68 6.52 -7.60 -8.31
C ASN A 68 7.16 -8.26 -7.09
N ILE A 69 6.53 -9.34 -6.62
CA ILE A 69 7.03 -10.17 -5.53
C ILE A 69 7.60 -11.47 -6.11
N SER A 70 8.83 -11.80 -5.72
CA SER A 70 9.45 -13.08 -6.07
C SER A 70 8.65 -14.26 -5.52
N SER A 71 8.70 -15.40 -6.20
CA SER A 71 8.06 -16.62 -5.71
C SER A 71 8.56 -17.01 -4.31
N GLN A 72 7.66 -17.59 -3.53
CA GLN A 72 7.90 -18.07 -2.16
C GLN A 72 7.80 -19.59 -2.16
N THR A 73 8.53 -20.29 -1.30
CA THR A 73 8.43 -21.75 -1.19
C THR A 73 7.40 -22.13 -0.12
N TYR A 74 6.61 -23.18 -0.36
CA TYR A 74 5.69 -23.73 0.63
C TYR A 74 6.39 -24.07 1.97
N THR A 75 5.85 -23.55 3.08
CA THR A 75 6.40 -23.72 4.43
C THR A 75 5.46 -24.44 5.41
N GLY A 76 4.26 -24.80 4.96
CA GLY A 76 3.18 -25.27 5.84
C GLY A 76 2.52 -24.19 6.70
N ASN A 77 2.96 -22.93 6.59
CA ASN A 77 2.44 -21.79 7.34
C ASN A 77 1.96 -20.68 6.40
N VAL A 78 1.29 -19.68 6.98
CA VAL A 78 0.87 -18.46 6.27
C VAL A 78 2.09 -17.70 5.75
N ILE A 79 2.06 -17.32 4.47
CA ILE A 79 3.10 -16.53 3.79
C ILE A 79 2.52 -15.15 3.46
N SER A 80 3.04 -14.10 4.08
CA SER A 80 2.51 -12.72 3.97
C SER A 80 3.60 -11.74 3.55
N PRO A 81 4.07 -11.77 2.29
CA PRO A 81 5.12 -10.88 1.83
C PRO A 81 4.61 -9.42 1.78
N LEU A 82 5.49 -8.47 2.09
CA LEU A 82 5.16 -7.05 2.08
C LEU A 82 5.52 -6.44 0.71
N PRO A 83 4.54 -6.01 -0.11
CA PRO A 83 4.82 -5.34 -1.37
C PRO A 83 5.43 -3.95 -1.16
N THR A 84 6.32 -3.56 -2.07
CA THR A 84 6.77 -2.16 -2.19
C THR A 84 5.80 -1.41 -3.10
N ILE A 85 5.13 -0.40 -2.54
CA ILE A 85 4.15 0.44 -3.24
C ILE A 85 4.67 1.86 -3.32
N THR A 86 4.62 2.48 -4.49
CA THR A 86 5.13 3.85 -4.70
C THR A 86 4.15 4.76 -5.41
N TYR A 87 4.21 6.05 -5.07
CA TYR A 87 3.50 7.12 -5.76
C TYR A 87 4.39 8.37 -5.81
N ASN A 88 4.58 8.97 -6.99
CA ASN A 88 5.45 10.14 -7.20
C ASN A 88 6.84 9.99 -6.55
N ASN A 89 7.52 8.87 -6.80
CA ASN A 89 8.85 8.54 -6.28
C ASN A 89 8.94 8.44 -4.74
N LYS A 90 7.80 8.29 -4.04
CA LYS A 90 7.76 8.00 -2.61
C LYS A 90 7.19 6.62 -2.36
N THR A 91 7.81 5.89 -1.44
CA THR A 91 7.27 4.63 -0.92
C THR A 91 6.14 4.91 0.06
N LEU A 92 5.01 4.23 -0.13
CA LEU A 92 3.85 4.28 0.75
C LEU A 92 4.08 3.41 1.98
N LYS A 93 3.49 3.82 3.11
CA LYS A 93 3.63 3.16 4.40
C LYS A 93 2.39 2.35 4.74
N LYS A 94 2.58 1.06 5.04
CA LYS A 94 1.51 0.20 5.56
C LYS A 94 0.91 0.79 6.84
N ASP A 95 -0.39 0.62 7.00
CA ASP A 95 -1.24 1.10 8.08
C ASP A 95 -1.37 2.64 8.18
N THR A 96 -0.66 3.40 7.34
CA THR A 96 -0.82 4.86 7.16
C THR A 96 -1.49 5.18 5.81
N ASP A 97 -0.88 4.71 4.72
CA ASP A 97 -1.28 4.98 3.34
C ASP A 97 -2.11 3.83 2.74
N TYR A 98 -1.97 2.61 3.27
CA TYR A 98 -2.73 1.46 2.82
C TYR A 98 -2.80 0.36 3.88
N THR A 99 -3.73 -0.59 3.73
CA THR A 99 -3.79 -1.87 4.46
C THR A 99 -3.73 -3.05 3.49
N LEU A 100 -3.37 -4.23 4.00
CA LEU A 100 -3.24 -5.45 3.21
C LEU A 100 -4.14 -6.56 3.75
N SER A 101 -4.70 -7.35 2.85
CA SER A 101 -5.27 -8.66 3.14
C SER A 101 -4.76 -9.69 2.13
N TYR A 102 -4.76 -10.96 2.53
CA TYR A 102 -4.18 -12.04 1.76
C TYR A 102 -5.20 -13.17 1.60
N SER A 103 -5.19 -13.82 0.44
CA SER A 103 -5.91 -15.08 0.19
C SER A 103 -4.97 -16.11 -0.45
N ASP A 104 -5.31 -17.38 -0.25
CA ASP A 104 -4.62 -18.54 -0.86
C ASP A 104 -3.12 -18.59 -0.54
N ASN A 105 -2.74 -18.05 0.62
CA ASN A 105 -1.35 -17.76 0.96
C ASN A 105 -0.71 -18.78 1.93
N ILE A 106 -1.21 -20.01 1.92
CA ILE A 106 -0.64 -21.14 2.68
C ILE A 106 -0.14 -22.22 1.73
N ASN A 107 -0.98 -22.68 0.82
CA ASN A 107 -0.69 -23.81 -0.06
C ASN A 107 0.06 -23.36 -1.31
N ALA A 108 0.77 -24.30 -1.96
CA ALA A 108 1.37 -24.05 -3.26
C ALA A 108 0.31 -23.67 -4.31
N GLY A 109 0.60 -22.66 -5.13
CA GLY A 109 -0.33 -22.08 -6.09
C GLY A 109 -0.13 -20.57 -6.27
N THR A 110 -1.16 -19.89 -6.75
CA THR A 110 -1.19 -18.43 -6.90
C THR A 110 -1.92 -17.82 -5.70
N ALA A 111 -1.19 -17.07 -4.89
CA ALA A 111 -1.72 -16.32 -3.77
C ALA A 111 -2.01 -14.86 -4.17
N THR A 112 -3.00 -14.24 -3.53
CA THR A 112 -3.41 -12.86 -3.85
C THR A 112 -3.18 -11.93 -2.66
N ILE A 113 -2.67 -10.73 -2.94
CA ILE A 113 -2.58 -9.61 -2.00
C ILE A 113 -3.56 -8.54 -2.47
N THR A 114 -4.51 -8.21 -1.60
CA THR A 114 -5.42 -7.09 -1.80
C THR A 114 -4.91 -5.89 -1.01
N ILE A 115 -4.74 -4.76 -1.71
CA ILE A 115 -4.23 -3.51 -1.16
C ILE A 115 -5.37 -2.50 -1.13
N THR A 116 -5.72 -2.02 0.06
CA THR A 116 -6.78 -1.02 0.26
C THR A 116 -6.15 0.31 0.65
N GLY A 117 -6.47 1.38 -0.07
CA GLY A 117 -5.97 2.72 0.24
C GLY A 117 -6.48 3.24 1.58
N LYS A 118 -5.65 4.03 2.27
CA LYS A 118 -5.94 4.66 3.55
C LYS A 118 -5.37 6.08 3.58
N GLY A 119 -5.98 6.97 4.38
CA GLY A 119 -5.48 8.33 4.59
C GLY A 119 -5.54 9.15 3.30
N ASN A 120 -4.37 9.45 2.72
CA ASN A 120 -4.29 10.20 1.47
C ASN A 120 -4.63 9.37 0.21
N PHE A 121 -4.88 8.07 0.39
CA PHE A 121 -5.21 7.13 -0.68
C PHE A 121 -6.58 6.48 -0.45
N THR A 122 -7.22 6.06 -1.54
CA THR A 122 -8.54 5.43 -1.54
C THR A 122 -8.64 4.33 -2.61
N GLY A 123 -9.73 3.58 -2.59
CA GLY A 123 -9.96 2.47 -3.51
C GLY A 123 -9.07 1.26 -3.20
N MET A 124 -9.04 0.33 -4.14
CA MET A 124 -8.39 -0.97 -3.98
C MET A 124 -7.63 -1.33 -5.24
N THR A 125 -6.52 -2.03 -5.07
CA THR A 125 -5.83 -2.76 -6.15
C THR A 125 -5.38 -4.12 -5.61
N SER A 126 -5.01 -5.03 -6.49
CA SER A 126 -4.56 -6.37 -6.11
C SER A 126 -3.39 -6.82 -6.96
N MET A 127 -2.55 -7.67 -6.39
CA MET A 127 -1.51 -8.38 -7.11
C MET A 127 -1.42 -9.83 -6.66
N THR A 128 -0.74 -10.65 -7.44
CA THR A 128 -0.53 -12.06 -7.14
C THR A 128 0.95 -12.36 -6.93
N PHE A 129 1.23 -13.38 -6.12
CA PHE A 129 2.54 -14.00 -6.02
C PHE A 129 2.41 -15.52 -6.06
N ILE A 130 3.48 -16.21 -6.45
CA ILE A 130 3.49 -17.67 -6.58
C ILE A 130 4.07 -18.29 -5.31
N ILE A 131 3.39 -19.30 -4.77
CA ILE A 131 3.90 -20.23 -3.77
C ILE A 131 4.29 -21.52 -4.49
N THR A 132 5.58 -21.82 -4.57
CA THR A 132 6.11 -23.02 -5.22
C THR A 132 6.01 -24.23 -4.30
N GLN A 133 5.93 -25.42 -4.90
CA GLN A 133 5.93 -26.68 -4.16
C GLN A 133 7.29 -26.89 -3.49
N LYS A 134 7.27 -27.46 -2.27
CA LYS A 134 8.48 -27.92 -1.60
C LYS A 134 8.88 -29.28 -2.16
N SER A 135 10.15 -29.44 -2.54
CA SER A 135 10.64 -30.72 -3.04
C SER A 135 10.59 -31.80 -1.95
N ALA A 136 9.99 -32.94 -2.28
CA ALA A 136 9.95 -34.10 -1.39
C ALA A 136 11.34 -34.75 -1.20
N GLU A 137 12.27 -34.55 -2.14
CA GLU A 137 13.65 -35.06 -2.06
C GLU A 137 14.43 -34.47 -0.89
N LYS A 138 13.98 -33.32 -0.38
CA LYS A 138 14.59 -32.62 0.76
C LYS A 138 13.97 -32.97 2.11
N LEU A 139 12.99 -33.88 2.11
CA LEU A 139 12.33 -34.34 3.33
C LEU A 139 13.02 -35.56 3.89
N ASN A 140 13.12 -35.64 5.21
CA ASN A 140 13.68 -36.79 5.90
C ASN A 140 12.54 -37.64 6.45
N ILE A 141 12.62 -38.94 6.17
CA ILE A 141 11.72 -39.94 6.74
C ILE A 141 12.42 -40.49 7.98
N SER A 142 11.75 -40.40 9.13
CA SER A 142 12.25 -40.96 10.38
C SER A 142 12.39 -42.48 10.28
N GLU A 143 13.23 -43.06 11.14
CA GLU A 143 13.40 -44.52 11.21
C GLU A 143 12.05 -45.23 11.40
N ILE A 144 11.82 -46.29 10.63
CA ILE A 144 10.63 -47.13 10.72
C ILE A 144 10.98 -48.33 11.60
N ALA A 145 10.37 -48.42 12.79
CA ALA A 145 10.59 -49.53 13.70
C ALA A 145 10.18 -50.89 13.07
N ASN A 146 10.81 -51.97 13.53
CA ASN A 146 10.50 -53.34 13.10
C ASN A 146 9.01 -53.67 13.28
N GLN A 147 8.43 -54.39 12.31
CA GLN A 147 7.02 -54.77 12.29
C GLN A 147 6.85 -56.28 12.50
N ILE A 148 5.83 -56.68 13.25
CA ILE A 148 5.50 -58.09 13.49
C ILE A 148 4.63 -58.61 12.35
N TYR A 149 4.98 -59.77 11.78
CA TYR A 149 4.20 -60.41 10.71
C TYR A 149 2.79 -60.78 11.17
N THR A 150 1.77 -60.38 10.39
CA THR A 150 0.34 -60.58 10.74
C THR A 150 -0.45 -61.41 9.74
N GLY A 151 0.18 -61.89 8.66
CA GLY A 151 -0.54 -62.51 7.52
C GLY A 151 -1.38 -61.55 6.69
N LYS A 152 -1.32 -60.23 6.95
CA LYS A 152 -2.01 -59.16 6.22
C LYS A 152 -1.04 -58.01 5.87
N LYS A 153 -1.49 -57.07 5.03
CA LYS A 153 -0.73 -55.85 4.70
C LYS A 153 -0.49 -55.00 5.96
N ILE A 154 0.75 -54.59 6.21
CA ILE A 154 1.14 -53.70 7.30
C ILE A 154 1.43 -52.30 6.73
N LYS A 155 0.89 -51.25 7.36
CA LYS A 155 1.13 -49.84 7.01
C LYS A 155 1.74 -49.13 8.23
N PRO A 156 3.08 -49.04 8.35
CA PRO A 156 3.70 -48.39 9.49
C PRO A 156 3.44 -46.89 9.46
N ASN A 157 3.38 -46.27 10.64
CA ASN A 157 3.34 -44.82 10.75
C ASN A 157 4.73 -44.26 10.42
N VAL A 158 4.78 -43.18 9.64
CA VAL A 158 6.03 -42.47 9.30
C VAL A 158 5.92 -41.03 9.76
N VAL A 159 7.03 -40.51 10.28
CA VAL A 159 7.16 -39.09 10.63
C VAL A 159 8.10 -38.45 9.62
N ILE A 160 7.63 -37.42 8.93
CA ILE A 160 8.39 -36.67 7.95
C ILE A 160 8.84 -35.36 8.59
N THR A 161 10.14 -35.08 8.51
CA THR A 161 10.73 -33.83 9.01
C THR A 161 11.45 -33.08 7.90
N ASP A 162 11.44 -31.77 8.00
CA ASP A 162 12.13 -30.86 7.09
C ASP A 162 13.48 -30.45 7.70
N THR A 163 14.59 -30.72 6.99
CA THR A 163 15.94 -30.34 7.45
C THR A 163 16.38 -28.95 7.01
N GLU A 164 15.63 -28.30 6.13
CA GLU A 164 15.92 -26.93 5.68
C GLU A 164 15.08 -25.96 6.51
N ARG A 165 15.57 -25.57 7.68
CA ARG A 165 14.99 -24.51 8.50
C ARG A 165 15.96 -23.35 8.66
#